data_AF-A0A813G3R9-F1
#
_entry.id   AF-A0A813G3R9-F1
#
_cell.length_a   1.000
_cell.length_b   1.000
_cell.length_c   1.000
_cell.angle_alpha   90.00
_cell.angle_beta   90.00
_cell.angle_gamma   90.00
#
_symmetry.space_group_name_H-M   'P 1'
#
loop_
_entity.id
_entity.type
_entity.pdbx_description
1 polymer ?
#
loop_
_entity_poly.entity_id
_entity_poly.type
_entity_poly.pdbx_seq_one_letter_code
_entity_poly.pdbx_strand_id
1 'polypeptide(L)'
;MKAQTAKKRRSELDGPDLASSSQSAQTEKCEQLAAQAVRVARRLVCEAPIGLLPTLLTLAAHGWSLYSSGFAPDAAVAIVSILSLVAICRFVMLLSGIDLFNAGKCRKARLQLRAAAEKAKWTTGDEGWDRKVLDLAGRGITLRALLRFYRRLGTSSVMPHFDPAKHSTADVARQAVIPLSKDTGHGSSSLSTVLMQGRSVFPMTMVTHSWSNRFSHLVAAVVADALDLPEYEAVLGRLDRFEIGALEEELYWKSKLDQTFWICLFAVNQHASICGRILPQECDPVTGRQPLPCTCGFEKFGSQTPPLRHDGQSISCEVNKFDDMMACIAATEPGLAQLLAVDKDFTIFRRAWCVAEMHQAYSLRLPQKMLVFSE
;
A
#
# COMPACT_ATOMS: atom_id res chain seq x y z
N MET A 1 -22.13 -16.42 57.76
CA MET A 1 -21.84 -17.33 56.63
C MET A 1 -21.83 -16.66 55.24
N LYS A 2 -21.27 -15.43 55.08
CA LYS A 2 -21.09 -14.80 53.74
C LYS A 2 -19.72 -14.14 53.53
N ALA A 3 -18.74 -14.40 54.39
CA ALA A 3 -17.40 -13.79 54.31
C ALA A 3 -16.24 -14.78 54.05
N GLN A 4 -16.51 -16.09 53.98
CA GLN A 4 -15.47 -17.11 53.77
C GLN A 4 -15.37 -17.63 52.32
N THR A 5 -16.29 -17.26 51.43
CA THR A 5 -16.32 -17.76 50.05
C THR A 5 -15.46 -16.93 49.08
N ALA A 6 -14.99 -15.75 49.49
CA ALA A 6 -14.20 -14.86 48.62
C ALA A 6 -12.67 -15.16 48.66
N LYS A 7 -12.18 -15.90 49.65
CA LYS A 7 -10.74 -16.17 49.80
C LYS A 7 -10.25 -17.42 49.07
N LYS A 8 -11.17 -18.28 48.60
CA LYS A 8 -10.83 -19.56 47.94
C LYS A 8 -10.77 -19.49 46.41
N ARG A 9 -11.11 -18.36 45.78
CA ARG A 9 -11.05 -18.19 44.30
C ARG A 9 -9.79 -17.46 43.80
N ARG A 10 -8.81 -17.21 44.66
CA ARG A 10 -7.58 -16.46 44.31
C ARG A 10 -6.34 -17.34 44.14
N SER A 11 -6.45 -18.66 44.23
CA SER A 11 -5.31 -19.60 44.14
C SER A 11 -5.36 -20.56 42.95
N GLU A 12 -6.17 -20.27 41.91
CA GLU A 12 -6.30 -21.11 40.71
C GLU A 12 -6.03 -20.34 39.40
N LEU A 13 -5.28 -19.23 39.47
CA LEU A 13 -4.94 -18.39 38.30
C LEU A 13 -3.43 -18.34 37.98
N ASP A 14 -2.66 -19.34 38.40
CA ASP A 14 -1.30 -19.55 37.91
C ASP A 14 -1.34 -20.55 36.75
N GLY A 15 -1.70 -20.04 35.57
CA GLY A 15 -1.58 -20.74 34.28
C GLY A 15 -0.19 -20.55 33.66
N PRO A 16 0.31 -21.51 32.86
CA PRO A 16 1.73 -21.61 32.49
C PRO A 16 2.17 -20.59 31.44
N ASP A 17 3.34 -19.98 31.69
CA ASP A 17 4.38 -19.46 30.80
C ASP A 17 4.01 -18.97 29.37
N LEU A 18 3.40 -17.79 29.30
CA LEU A 18 3.32 -16.93 28.10
C LEU A 18 4.70 -16.47 27.57
N ALA A 19 5.78 -16.63 28.33
CA ALA A 19 7.13 -16.29 27.91
C ALA A 19 7.72 -17.29 26.88
N SER A 20 7.17 -18.51 26.82
CA SER A 20 7.67 -19.56 25.94
C SER A 20 7.25 -19.38 24.46
N SER A 21 6.07 -18.78 24.21
CA SER A 21 5.54 -18.64 22.84
C SER A 21 6.18 -17.48 22.07
N SER A 22 6.66 -16.43 22.75
CA SER A 22 7.33 -15.30 22.09
C SER A 22 8.74 -15.66 21.63
N GLN A 23 9.44 -16.51 22.39
CA GLN A 23 10.76 -17.02 22.00
C GLN A 23 10.66 -17.94 20.77
N SER A 24 9.65 -18.81 20.70
CA SER A 24 9.46 -19.70 19.56
C SER A 24 9.22 -18.94 18.24
N ALA A 25 8.41 -17.88 18.26
CA ALA A 25 8.13 -17.05 17.08
C ALA A 25 9.35 -16.25 16.59
N GLN A 26 10.23 -15.84 17.51
CA GLN A 26 11.45 -15.11 17.17
C GLN A 26 12.51 -16.05 16.57
N THR A 27 12.60 -17.28 17.05
CA THR A 27 13.48 -18.31 16.48
C THR A 27 13.06 -18.67 15.06
N GLU A 28 11.75 -18.86 14.80
CA GLU A 28 11.23 -19.17 13.46
C GLU A 28 11.52 -18.04 12.45
N LYS A 29 11.41 -16.77 12.88
CA LYS A 29 11.74 -15.61 12.03
C LYS A 29 13.23 -15.53 11.69
N CYS A 30 14.11 -15.84 12.64
CA CYS A 30 15.55 -15.89 12.39
C CYS A 30 15.92 -17.03 11.43
N GLU A 31 15.29 -18.20 11.57
CA GLU A 31 15.51 -19.33 10.64
C GLU A 31 15.04 -19.01 9.22
N GLN A 32 13.91 -18.32 9.06
CA GLN A 32 13.44 -17.89 7.73
C GLN A 32 14.39 -16.89 7.05
N LEU A 33 14.93 -15.92 7.81
CA LEU A 33 15.91 -14.96 7.28
C LEU A 33 17.24 -15.65 6.92
N ALA A 34 17.72 -16.56 7.75
CA ALA A 34 18.91 -17.35 7.46
C ALA A 34 18.71 -18.20 6.18
N ALA A 35 17.55 -18.85 6.03
CA ALA A 35 17.22 -19.63 4.83
C ALA A 35 17.09 -18.74 3.57
N GLN A 36 16.65 -17.50 3.71
CA GLN A 36 16.61 -16.53 2.59
C GLN A 36 18.01 -16.06 2.21
N ALA A 37 18.87 -15.75 3.20
CA ALA A 37 20.26 -15.37 2.96
C ALA A 37 21.05 -16.50 2.28
N VAL A 38 20.88 -17.75 2.73
CA VAL A 38 21.51 -18.94 2.11
C VAL A 38 21.03 -19.14 0.68
N ARG A 39 19.74 -18.92 0.37
CA ARG A 39 19.23 -18.99 -1.01
C ARG A 39 19.82 -17.93 -1.93
N VAL A 40 19.98 -16.70 -1.43
CA VAL A 40 20.61 -15.60 -2.19
C VAL A 40 22.09 -15.88 -2.40
N ALA A 41 22.81 -16.31 -1.35
CA ALA A 41 24.21 -16.69 -1.43
C ALA A 41 24.43 -17.86 -2.40
N ARG A 42 23.56 -18.88 -2.38
CA ARG A 42 23.65 -20.02 -3.30
C ARG A 42 23.40 -19.60 -4.76
N ARG A 43 22.48 -18.67 -5.02
CA ARG A 43 22.30 -18.09 -6.36
C ARG A 43 23.53 -17.29 -6.81
N LEU A 44 24.09 -16.45 -5.93
CA LEU A 44 25.34 -15.73 -6.22
C LEU A 44 26.48 -16.69 -6.53
N VAL A 45 26.68 -17.73 -5.73
CA VAL A 45 27.77 -18.71 -5.91
C VAL A 45 27.55 -19.60 -7.14
N CYS A 46 26.30 -19.96 -7.48
CA CYS A 46 26.04 -20.81 -8.66
C CYS A 46 25.96 -20.03 -9.96
N GLU A 47 25.48 -18.78 -9.95
CA GLU A 47 25.24 -17.99 -11.18
C GLU A 47 26.38 -17.01 -11.50
N ALA A 48 27.15 -16.54 -10.50
CA ALA A 48 28.32 -15.70 -10.77
C ALA A 48 29.41 -16.40 -11.61
N PRO A 49 29.71 -17.70 -11.44
CA PRO A 49 30.66 -18.41 -12.30
C PRO A 49 30.18 -18.47 -13.75
N ILE A 50 28.87 -18.57 -13.98
CA ILE A 50 28.28 -18.62 -15.33
C ILE A 50 28.41 -17.26 -16.03
N GLY A 51 28.34 -16.15 -15.27
CA GLY A 51 28.58 -14.80 -15.80
C GLY A 51 30.05 -14.47 -16.03
N LEU A 52 30.96 -15.01 -15.21
CA LEU A 52 32.41 -14.76 -15.28
C LEU A 52 33.13 -15.63 -16.32
N LEU A 53 32.63 -16.83 -16.59
CA LEU A 53 33.25 -17.77 -17.53
C LEU A 53 33.38 -17.20 -18.95
N PRO A 54 32.35 -16.54 -19.55
CA PRO A 54 32.49 -15.87 -20.84
C PRO A 54 33.58 -14.79 -20.82
N THR A 55 33.65 -13.99 -19.76
CA THR A 55 34.65 -12.92 -19.60
C THR A 55 36.08 -13.47 -19.52
N LEU A 56 36.27 -14.56 -18.77
CA LEU A 56 37.55 -15.26 -18.68
C LEU A 56 37.96 -15.88 -20.02
N LEU A 57 37.00 -16.45 -20.76
CA LEU A 57 37.23 -16.95 -22.11
C LEU A 57 37.58 -15.82 -23.10
N THR A 58 36.98 -14.63 -22.96
CA THR A 58 37.35 -13.44 -23.75
C THR A 58 38.78 -13.00 -23.46
N LEU A 59 39.15 -12.92 -22.19
CA LEU A 59 40.52 -12.57 -21.76
C LEU A 59 41.55 -13.59 -22.26
N ALA A 60 41.24 -14.88 -22.18
CA ALA A 60 42.09 -15.94 -22.69
C ALA A 60 42.21 -15.88 -24.22
N ALA A 61 41.11 -15.64 -24.95
CA ALA A 61 41.12 -15.49 -26.40
C ALA A 61 41.91 -14.24 -26.84
N HIS A 62 41.81 -13.12 -26.11
CA HIS A 62 42.62 -11.92 -26.36
C HIS A 62 44.11 -12.16 -26.06
N GLY A 63 44.43 -12.79 -24.93
CA GLY A 63 45.81 -13.14 -24.59
C GLY A 63 46.43 -14.08 -25.63
N TRP A 64 45.68 -15.07 -26.10
CA TRP A 64 46.10 -15.99 -27.15
C TRP A 64 46.26 -15.28 -28.50
N SER A 65 45.31 -14.44 -28.90
CA SER A 65 45.36 -13.67 -30.15
C SER A 65 46.54 -12.68 -30.18
N LEU A 66 46.85 -12.03 -29.05
CA LEU A 66 48.03 -11.17 -28.90
C LEU A 66 49.34 -11.96 -28.95
N TYR A 67 49.33 -13.19 -28.43
CA TYR A 67 50.48 -14.08 -28.45
C TYR A 67 50.74 -14.70 -29.83
N SER A 68 49.69 -15.00 -30.61
CA SER A 68 49.81 -15.89 -31.77
C SER A 68 50.01 -15.22 -33.13
N SER A 69 49.64 -13.95 -33.33
CA SER A 69 49.49 -13.50 -34.73
C SER A 69 49.44 -11.99 -34.92
N GLY A 70 50.41 -11.44 -35.65
CA GLY A 70 50.25 -10.20 -36.40
C GLY A 70 49.32 -10.37 -37.61
N PHE A 71 48.03 -10.67 -37.38
CA PHE A 71 46.97 -10.57 -38.40
C PHE A 71 45.56 -10.41 -37.78
N ALA A 72 44.68 -9.73 -38.53
CA ALA A 72 43.46 -9.01 -38.09
C ALA A 72 42.37 -9.86 -37.37
N PRO A 73 42.03 -9.54 -36.11
CA PRO A 73 41.10 -10.32 -35.26
C PRO A 73 39.67 -9.74 -35.14
N ASP A 74 39.22 -8.90 -36.06
CA ASP A 74 38.14 -7.94 -35.76
C ASP A 74 36.74 -8.55 -35.59
N ALA A 75 36.40 -9.62 -36.33
CA ALA A 75 35.04 -10.18 -36.30
C ALA A 75 34.76 -11.05 -35.07
N ALA A 76 35.71 -11.87 -34.64
CA ALA A 76 35.54 -12.75 -33.47
C ALA A 76 35.53 -11.94 -32.17
N VAL A 77 36.37 -10.90 -32.09
CA VAL A 77 36.41 -9.97 -30.96
C VAL A 77 35.10 -9.19 -30.83
N ALA A 78 34.52 -8.74 -31.96
CA ALA A 78 33.25 -8.04 -31.96
C ALA A 78 32.09 -8.90 -31.46
N ILE A 79 31.97 -10.16 -31.92
CA ILE A 79 30.90 -11.07 -31.51
C ILE A 79 30.98 -11.37 -30.01
N VAL A 80 32.18 -11.67 -29.50
CA VAL A 80 32.38 -11.98 -28.07
C VAL A 80 32.14 -10.74 -27.18
N SER A 81 32.50 -9.54 -27.66
CA SER A 81 32.24 -8.28 -26.96
C SER A 81 30.74 -7.97 -26.87
N ILE A 82 29.99 -8.21 -27.95
CA ILE A 82 28.53 -8.04 -27.97
C ILE A 82 27.85 -9.01 -26.99
N LEU A 83 28.24 -10.29 -26.99
CA LEU A 83 27.69 -11.28 -26.06
C LEU A 83 28.01 -10.94 -24.59
N SER A 84 29.23 -10.46 -24.33
CA SER A 84 29.64 -10.00 -23.00
C SER A 84 28.84 -8.79 -22.54
N LEU A 85 28.62 -7.82 -23.44
CA LEU A 85 27.80 -6.64 -23.14
C LEU A 85 26.35 -7.02 -22.84
N VAL A 86 25.77 -7.96 -23.61
CA VAL A 86 24.40 -8.47 -23.36
C VAL A 86 24.32 -9.18 -22.01
N ALA A 87 25.32 -9.98 -21.65
CA ALA A 87 25.38 -10.65 -20.34
C ALA A 87 25.52 -9.65 -19.19
N ILE A 88 26.39 -8.64 -19.32
CA ILE A 88 26.56 -7.58 -18.33
C ILE A 88 25.29 -6.74 -18.20
N CYS A 89 24.66 -6.33 -19.31
CA CYS A 89 23.39 -5.61 -19.31
C CYS A 89 22.30 -6.43 -18.62
N ARG A 90 22.22 -7.74 -18.89
CA ARG A 90 21.25 -8.63 -18.22
C ARG A 90 21.53 -8.76 -16.72
N PHE A 91 22.79 -8.87 -16.32
CA PHE A 91 23.20 -8.94 -14.92
C PHE A 91 22.91 -7.62 -14.18
N VAL A 92 23.24 -6.48 -14.78
CA VAL A 92 22.90 -5.15 -14.25
C VAL A 92 21.39 -4.97 -14.16
N MET A 93 20.60 -5.44 -15.13
CA MET A 93 19.14 -5.39 -15.06
C MET A 93 18.57 -6.29 -13.95
N LEU A 94 19.15 -7.47 -13.74
CA LEU A 94 18.79 -8.37 -12.62
C LEU A 94 19.13 -7.75 -11.26
N LEU A 95 20.26 -7.07 -11.14
CA LEU A 95 20.67 -6.39 -9.91
C LEU A 95 19.92 -5.08 -9.66
N SER A 96 19.50 -4.37 -10.71
CA SER A 96 18.74 -3.11 -10.60
C SER A 96 17.23 -3.31 -10.45
N GLY A 97 16.72 -4.54 -10.54
CA GLY A 97 15.30 -4.85 -10.37
C GLY A 97 14.40 -4.30 -11.48
N ILE A 98 14.96 -3.94 -12.64
CA ILE A 98 14.20 -3.45 -13.80
C ILE A 98 13.65 -4.66 -14.58
N ASP A 99 12.47 -5.12 -14.19
CA ASP A 99 11.72 -6.17 -14.89
C ASP A 99 11.12 -5.62 -16.20
N LEU A 100 11.66 -6.06 -17.35
CA LEU A 100 11.18 -5.72 -18.71
C LEU A 100 9.92 -6.50 -19.17
N PHE A 101 9.25 -7.22 -18.27
CA PHE A 101 8.00 -7.93 -18.57
C PHE A 101 6.80 -7.29 -17.86
N ASN A 102 6.27 -6.20 -18.42
CA ASN A 102 5.05 -5.55 -17.93
C ASN A 102 3.80 -6.44 -18.04
N ALA A 103 3.77 -7.41 -18.95
CA ALA A 103 2.65 -8.35 -19.08
C ALA A 103 2.59 -9.39 -17.94
N GLY A 104 3.74 -9.74 -17.34
CA GLY A 104 3.82 -10.76 -16.28
C GLY A 104 3.30 -10.28 -14.92
N LYS A 105 3.47 -8.98 -14.61
CA LYS A 105 3.04 -8.38 -13.35
C LYS A 105 1.51 -8.40 -13.18
N CYS A 106 0.77 -8.14 -14.25
CA CYS A 106 -0.71 -8.21 -14.26
C CYS A 106 -1.22 -9.65 -14.04
N ARG A 107 -0.56 -10.66 -14.62
CA ARG A 107 -0.91 -12.07 -14.41
C ARG A 107 -0.66 -12.52 -12.97
N LYS A 108 0.48 -12.13 -12.38
CA LYS A 108 0.83 -12.48 -10.99
C LYS A 108 -0.11 -11.81 -9.98
N ALA A 109 -0.45 -10.53 -10.18
CA ALA A 109 -1.43 -9.83 -9.35
C ALA A 109 -2.83 -10.49 -9.43
N ARG A 110 -3.28 -10.89 -10.63
CA ARG A 110 -4.53 -11.65 -10.81
C ARG A 110 -4.53 -13.00 -10.11
N LEU A 111 -3.39 -13.71 -10.12
CA LEU A 111 -3.26 -14.99 -9.40
C LEU A 111 -3.30 -14.80 -7.88
N GLN A 112 -2.67 -13.73 -7.36
CA GLN A 112 -2.73 -13.39 -5.94
C GLN A 112 -4.16 -13.05 -5.49
N LEU A 113 -4.89 -12.24 -6.28
CA LEU A 113 -6.29 -11.93 -6.02
C LEU A 113 -7.15 -13.20 -6.03
N ARG A 114 -6.98 -14.09 -7.02
CA ARG A 114 -7.72 -15.37 -7.06
C ARG A 114 -7.45 -16.24 -5.83
N ALA A 115 -6.19 -16.38 -5.42
CA ALA A 115 -5.84 -17.13 -4.22
C ALA A 115 -6.45 -16.50 -2.94
N ALA A 116 -6.51 -15.17 -2.88
CA ALA A 116 -7.17 -14.46 -1.78
C ALA A 116 -8.70 -14.66 -1.79
N ALA A 117 -9.35 -14.60 -2.95
CA ALA A 117 -10.78 -14.91 -3.08
C ALA A 117 -11.13 -16.36 -2.73
N GLU A 118 -10.30 -17.32 -3.17
CA GLU A 118 -10.44 -18.73 -2.79
C GLU A 118 -10.30 -18.92 -1.28
N LYS A 119 -9.37 -18.18 -0.65
CA LYS A 119 -9.21 -18.16 0.81
C LYS A 119 -10.42 -17.51 1.51
N ALA A 120 -10.96 -16.43 0.95
CA ALA A 120 -12.04 -15.65 1.55
C ALA A 120 -13.38 -16.39 1.58
N LYS A 121 -13.63 -17.32 0.65
CA LYS A 121 -14.97 -17.95 0.46
C LYS A 121 -16.11 -16.91 0.42
N TRP A 122 -15.82 -15.71 -0.09
CA TRP A 122 -16.75 -14.59 -0.17
C TRP A 122 -17.19 -14.39 -1.62
N THR A 123 -18.49 -14.24 -1.85
CA THR A 123 -19.09 -14.01 -3.17
C THR A 123 -20.49 -13.42 -3.02
N THR A 124 -20.90 -12.57 -3.96
CA THR A 124 -22.28 -12.09 -4.12
C THR A 124 -23.07 -12.90 -5.15
N GLY A 125 -22.42 -13.85 -5.84
CA GLY A 125 -22.99 -14.60 -6.96
C GLY A 125 -22.88 -13.90 -8.32
N ASP A 126 -22.39 -12.65 -8.38
CA ASP A 126 -22.12 -11.93 -9.62
C ASP A 126 -20.60 -11.82 -9.85
N GLU A 127 -20.08 -12.51 -10.87
CA GLU A 127 -18.64 -12.59 -11.12
C GLU A 127 -18.01 -11.21 -11.42
N GLY A 128 -18.74 -10.32 -12.11
CA GLY A 128 -18.26 -8.99 -12.45
C GLY A 128 -18.14 -8.12 -11.21
N TRP A 129 -19.16 -8.16 -10.36
CA TRP A 129 -19.19 -7.48 -9.07
C TRP A 129 -18.09 -7.98 -8.13
N ASP A 130 -18.01 -9.30 -7.93
CA ASP A 130 -17.07 -9.93 -7.01
C ASP A 130 -15.62 -9.63 -7.42
N ARG A 131 -15.33 -9.69 -8.73
CA ARG A 131 -14.01 -9.34 -9.25
C ARG A 131 -13.65 -7.89 -8.94
N LYS A 132 -14.60 -6.95 -9.06
CA LYS A 132 -14.37 -5.53 -8.76
C LYS A 132 -14.20 -5.31 -7.26
N VAL A 133 -15.01 -5.96 -6.43
CA VAL A 133 -14.92 -5.89 -4.98
C VAL A 133 -13.57 -6.41 -4.49
N LEU A 134 -13.14 -7.57 -4.97
CA LEU A 134 -11.87 -8.17 -4.62
C LEU A 134 -10.67 -7.30 -5.04
N ASP A 135 -10.73 -6.74 -6.25
CA ASP A 135 -9.73 -5.77 -6.72
C ASP A 135 -9.69 -4.55 -5.79
N LEU A 136 -10.84 -3.98 -5.41
CA LEU A 136 -10.92 -2.85 -4.49
C LEU A 136 -10.45 -3.20 -3.06
N ALA A 137 -10.77 -4.38 -2.55
CA ALA A 137 -10.34 -4.89 -1.26
C ALA A 137 -8.81 -5.04 -1.18
N GLY A 138 -8.20 -5.47 -2.28
CA GLY A 138 -6.74 -5.64 -2.40
C GLY A 138 -5.97 -4.34 -2.65
N ARG A 139 -6.59 -3.17 -2.57
CA ARG A 139 -5.96 -1.85 -2.81
C ARG A 139 -5.55 -1.12 -1.53
N GLY A 140 -5.08 -1.85 -0.53
CA GLY A 140 -4.45 -1.28 0.66
C GLY A 140 -3.08 -0.66 0.37
N ILE A 141 -2.57 0.11 1.34
CA ILE A 141 -1.22 0.67 1.35
C ILE A 141 -0.53 0.36 2.67
N THR A 142 0.80 0.25 2.67
CA THR A 142 1.56 0.19 3.92
C THR A 142 1.68 1.57 4.56
N LEU A 143 1.83 1.61 5.89
CA LEU A 143 2.16 2.85 6.62
C LEU A 143 3.43 3.50 6.08
N ARG A 144 4.44 2.69 5.73
CA ARG A 144 5.65 3.12 5.03
C ARG A 144 5.34 3.94 3.78
N ALA A 145 4.43 3.45 2.94
CA ALA A 145 4.09 4.14 1.71
C ALA A 145 3.29 5.42 1.96
N LEU A 146 2.41 5.41 2.97
CA LEU A 146 1.69 6.60 3.41
C LEU A 146 2.65 7.70 3.88
N LEU A 147 3.61 7.37 4.75
CA LEU A 147 4.59 8.34 5.25
C LEU A 147 5.52 8.85 4.14
N ARG A 148 5.99 7.97 3.24
CA ARG A 148 6.74 8.39 2.05
C ARG A 148 5.96 9.31 1.14
N PHE A 149 4.65 9.07 0.96
CA PHE A 149 3.79 9.98 0.23
C PHE A 149 3.67 11.33 0.95
N TYR A 150 3.40 11.32 2.26
CA TYR A 150 3.27 12.53 3.07
C TYR A 150 4.52 13.41 3.01
N ARG A 151 5.72 12.80 3.13
CA ARG A 151 7.03 13.48 3.02
C ARG A 151 7.25 14.21 1.69
N ARG A 152 6.54 13.82 0.63
CA ARG A 152 6.67 14.47 -0.69
C ARG A 152 5.79 15.71 -0.80
N LEU A 153 4.76 15.85 0.01
CA LEU A 153 3.90 17.03 0.01
C LEU A 153 4.71 18.27 0.41
N GLY A 154 4.47 19.41 -0.25
CA GLY A 154 5.21 20.64 -0.04
C GLY A 154 6.58 20.66 -0.73
N THR A 155 6.94 19.60 -1.45
CA THR A 155 8.11 19.63 -2.35
C THR A 155 7.75 20.33 -3.66
N SER A 156 8.77 20.79 -4.40
CA SER A 156 8.58 21.38 -5.73
C SER A 156 7.85 20.45 -6.71
N SER A 157 7.90 19.14 -6.49
CA SER A 157 7.32 18.13 -7.37
C SER A 157 5.89 17.70 -7.01
N VAL A 158 5.47 17.88 -5.76
CA VAL A 158 4.16 17.42 -5.28
C VAL A 158 3.55 18.46 -4.37
N MET A 159 2.48 19.09 -4.84
CA MET A 159 1.70 20.11 -4.12
C MET A 159 2.60 21.12 -3.36
N PRO A 160 3.35 21.99 -4.08
CA PRO A 160 4.42 22.81 -3.47
C PRO A 160 3.97 23.77 -2.37
N HIS A 161 2.70 24.18 -2.37
CA HIS A 161 2.11 25.08 -1.37
C HIS A 161 1.41 24.32 -0.23
N PHE A 162 1.64 23.01 -0.10
CA PHE A 162 1.02 22.20 0.95
C PHE A 162 1.36 22.75 2.34
N ASP A 163 0.30 23.17 3.04
CA ASP A 163 0.27 23.53 4.45
C ASP A 163 -0.54 22.47 5.23
N PRO A 164 0.08 21.70 6.16
CA PRO A 164 -0.60 20.67 6.95
C PRO A 164 -1.65 21.23 7.92
N ALA A 165 -1.62 22.53 8.22
CA ALA A 165 -2.60 23.20 9.06
C ALA A 165 -3.82 23.69 8.27
N LYS A 166 -3.81 23.64 6.93
CA LYS A 166 -4.91 24.19 6.12
C LYS A 166 -5.53 23.19 5.17
N HIS A 167 -4.73 22.32 4.55
CA HIS A 167 -5.24 21.42 3.53
C HIS A 167 -6.04 20.25 4.11
N SER A 168 -7.27 20.14 3.61
CA SER A 168 -8.13 18.99 3.82
C SER A 168 -7.65 17.79 3.01
N THR A 169 -8.24 16.65 3.30
CA THR A 169 -8.01 15.43 2.51
C THR A 169 -8.55 15.59 1.08
N ALA A 170 -9.63 16.36 0.89
CA ALA A 170 -10.14 16.69 -0.44
C ALA A 170 -9.12 17.49 -1.26
N ASP A 171 -8.43 18.46 -0.65
CA ASP A 171 -7.40 19.25 -1.33
C ASP A 171 -6.25 18.36 -1.82
N VAL A 172 -5.78 17.47 -0.93
CA VAL A 172 -4.73 16.49 -1.26
C VAL A 172 -5.19 15.52 -2.34
N ALA A 173 -6.47 15.12 -2.34
CA ALA A 173 -7.04 14.28 -3.40
C ALA A 173 -6.90 14.96 -4.78
N ARG A 174 -7.28 16.24 -4.86
CA ARG A 174 -7.27 17.03 -6.09
C ARG A 174 -5.87 17.36 -6.58
N GLN A 175 -4.99 17.72 -5.66
CA GLN A 175 -3.72 18.39 -5.99
C GLN A 175 -2.48 17.50 -5.90
N ALA A 176 -2.59 16.35 -5.23
CA ALA A 176 -1.50 15.38 -5.14
C ALA A 176 -1.92 14.00 -5.66
N VAL A 177 -3.03 13.45 -5.18
CA VAL A 177 -3.42 12.05 -5.49
C VAL A 177 -3.73 11.87 -6.96
N ILE A 178 -4.66 12.68 -7.50
CA ILE A 178 -5.06 12.61 -8.91
C ILE A 178 -3.87 12.85 -9.85
N PRO A 179 -3.04 13.91 -9.68
CA PRO A 179 -1.86 14.12 -10.53
C PRO A 179 -0.85 12.97 -10.46
N LEU A 180 -0.58 12.43 -9.28
CA LEU A 180 0.43 11.37 -9.10
C LEU A 180 -0.01 10.00 -9.62
N SER A 181 -1.31 9.76 -9.75
CA SER A 181 -1.84 8.51 -10.29
C SER A 181 -2.31 8.59 -11.75
N LYS A 182 -2.09 9.74 -12.40
CA LYS A 182 -2.38 9.97 -13.81
C LYS A 182 -1.30 9.37 -14.71
N ASP A 183 -1.70 8.69 -15.78
CA ASP A 183 -0.83 8.24 -16.89
C ASP A 183 0.47 7.54 -16.46
N THR A 184 0.36 6.71 -15.42
CA THR A 184 1.50 5.95 -14.89
C THR A 184 1.76 4.68 -15.70
N GLY A 185 2.78 3.89 -15.31
CA GLY A 185 2.97 2.53 -15.85
C GLY A 185 1.79 1.57 -15.61
N HIS A 186 0.81 1.98 -14.80
CA HIS A 186 -0.46 1.27 -14.56
C HIS A 186 -1.67 1.98 -15.20
N GLY A 187 -1.43 2.96 -16.08
CA GLY A 187 -2.44 3.88 -16.58
C GLY A 187 -2.91 4.88 -15.52
N SER A 188 -4.04 5.54 -15.80
CA SER A 188 -4.74 6.39 -14.84
C SER A 188 -5.53 5.51 -13.86
N SER A 189 -4.98 5.31 -12.66
CA SER A 189 -5.44 4.30 -11.69
C SER A 189 -5.52 4.85 -10.26
N SER A 190 -5.88 4.00 -9.29
CA SER A 190 -5.83 4.36 -7.88
C SER A 190 -4.39 4.63 -7.43
N LEU A 191 -4.19 5.57 -6.50
CA LEU A 191 -2.84 5.87 -6.04
C LEU A 191 -2.23 4.70 -5.25
N SER A 192 -3.03 3.87 -4.58
CA SER A 192 -2.52 2.67 -3.91
C SER A 192 -1.89 1.69 -4.91
N THR A 193 -2.48 1.49 -6.08
CA THR A 193 -1.89 0.68 -7.16
C THR A 193 -0.50 1.21 -7.54
N VAL A 194 -0.35 2.53 -7.68
CA VAL A 194 0.94 3.16 -8.02
C VAL A 194 1.95 2.98 -6.88
N LEU A 195 1.56 3.28 -5.64
CA LEU A 195 2.43 3.19 -4.47
C LEU A 195 2.86 1.74 -4.16
N MET A 196 2.00 0.77 -4.45
CA MET A 196 2.26 -0.67 -4.23
C MET A 196 2.83 -1.37 -5.46
N GLN A 197 3.08 -0.65 -6.57
CA GLN A 197 3.62 -1.18 -7.83
C GLN A 197 2.74 -2.28 -8.45
N GLY A 198 1.42 -2.11 -8.36
CA GLY A 198 0.42 -3.05 -8.86
C GLY A 198 0.26 -4.32 -8.02
N ARG A 199 0.94 -4.42 -6.86
CA ARG A 199 0.74 -5.55 -5.94
C ARG A 199 -0.57 -5.38 -5.19
N SER A 200 -1.30 -6.49 -5.05
CA SER A 200 -2.46 -6.56 -4.17
C SER A 200 -1.97 -6.62 -2.72
N VAL A 201 -2.50 -5.73 -1.89
CA VAL A 201 -2.18 -5.58 -0.47
C VAL A 201 -3.50 -5.52 0.28
N PHE A 202 -3.83 -6.58 1.02
CA PHE A 202 -4.99 -6.59 1.89
C PHE A 202 -4.68 -5.79 3.17
N PRO A 203 -5.61 -4.93 3.60
CA PRO A 203 -5.43 -4.11 4.79
C PRO A 203 -5.67 -4.92 6.07
N MET A 204 -4.92 -4.59 7.13
CA MET A 204 -5.24 -5.00 8.50
C MET A 204 -6.20 -4.01 9.18
N THR A 205 -6.21 -2.77 8.72
CA THR A 205 -7.10 -1.73 9.25
C THR A 205 -7.81 -1.00 8.12
N MET A 206 -9.14 -0.93 8.16
CA MET A 206 -9.93 -0.04 7.33
C MET A 206 -10.05 1.32 8.02
N VAL A 207 -9.78 2.42 7.30
CA VAL A 207 -9.83 3.77 7.86
C VAL A 207 -11.06 4.50 7.34
N THR A 208 -11.99 4.79 8.25
CA THR A 208 -13.14 5.68 8.01
C THR A 208 -12.74 7.10 8.40
N HIS A 209 -12.91 8.04 7.48
CA HIS A 209 -12.53 9.44 7.67
C HIS A 209 -13.41 10.40 6.84
N SER A 210 -13.51 11.66 7.28
CA SER A 210 -14.11 12.71 6.46
C SER A 210 -13.07 13.31 5.50
N TRP A 211 -13.50 13.61 4.27
CA TRP A 211 -12.67 14.34 3.32
C TRP A 211 -12.47 15.82 3.67
N SER A 212 -13.34 16.38 4.51
CA SER A 212 -13.17 17.72 5.09
C SER A 212 -12.14 17.76 6.22
N ASN A 213 -11.73 16.60 6.76
CA ASN A 213 -10.68 16.57 7.78
C ASN A 213 -9.33 16.99 7.17
N ARG A 214 -8.49 17.63 7.98
CA ARG A 214 -7.11 17.94 7.60
C ARG A 214 -6.37 16.66 7.25
N PHE A 215 -5.60 16.69 6.17
CA PHE A 215 -4.88 15.49 5.73
C PHE A 215 -3.81 15.06 6.76
N SER A 216 -3.17 16.02 7.41
CA SER A 216 -2.23 15.79 8.52
C SER A 216 -2.88 15.04 9.69
N HIS A 217 -4.13 15.35 10.03
CA HIS A 217 -4.88 14.67 11.09
C HIS A 217 -5.20 13.22 10.70
N LEU A 218 -5.58 12.97 9.45
CA LEU A 218 -5.78 11.60 8.95
C LEU A 218 -4.50 10.77 9.09
N VAL A 219 -3.36 11.30 8.64
CA VAL A 219 -2.07 10.59 8.74
C VAL A 219 -1.66 10.40 10.20
N ALA A 220 -1.85 11.42 11.05
CA ALA A 220 -1.58 11.33 12.47
C ALA A 220 -2.42 10.25 13.15
N ALA A 221 -3.72 10.14 12.82
CA ALA A 221 -4.59 9.09 13.33
C ALA A 221 -4.10 7.69 12.92
N VAL A 222 -3.71 7.50 11.66
CA VAL A 222 -3.16 6.21 11.20
C VAL A 222 -1.87 5.84 11.93
N VAL A 223 -0.98 6.81 12.17
CA VAL A 223 0.26 6.58 12.92
C VAL A 223 -0.03 6.30 14.41
N ALA A 224 -0.94 7.06 15.01
CA ALA A 224 -1.36 6.87 16.40
C ALA A 224 -2.02 5.50 16.60
N ASP A 225 -2.78 5.02 15.62
CA ASP A 225 -3.31 3.65 15.60
C ASP A 225 -2.18 2.62 15.63
N ALA A 226 -1.21 2.76 14.71
CA ALA A 226 -0.07 1.85 14.63
C ALA A 226 0.79 1.84 15.91
N LEU A 227 0.94 2.99 16.56
CA LEU A 227 1.67 3.15 17.83
C LEU A 227 0.83 2.82 19.07
N ASP A 228 -0.43 2.39 18.91
CA ASP A 228 -1.35 2.09 19.99
C ASP A 228 -1.57 3.28 20.95
N LEU A 229 -1.51 4.51 20.42
CA LEU A 229 -1.79 5.73 21.17
C LEU A 229 -3.31 5.92 21.35
N PRO A 230 -3.74 6.61 22.44
CA PRO A 230 -5.16 6.88 22.71
C PRO A 230 -5.73 8.04 21.86
N GLU A 231 -4.85 8.92 21.38
CA GLU A 231 -5.18 10.14 20.63
C GLU A 231 -4.09 10.45 19.62
N TYR A 232 -4.37 11.32 18.64
CA TYR A 232 -3.44 11.56 17.54
C TYR A 232 -2.74 12.92 17.55
N GLU A 233 -3.06 13.79 18.51
CA GLU A 233 -2.43 15.12 18.59
C GLU A 233 -0.90 15.03 18.76
N ALA A 234 -0.44 14.17 19.67
CA ALA A 234 0.98 13.95 19.97
C ALA A 234 1.83 13.53 18.74
N VAL A 235 1.18 13.07 17.67
CA VAL A 235 1.85 12.69 16.42
C VAL A 235 2.04 13.89 15.48
N LEU A 236 1.22 14.93 15.58
CA LEU A 236 1.20 16.02 14.59
C LEU A 236 2.54 16.75 14.49
N GLY A 237 3.17 17.08 15.62
CA GLY A 237 4.50 17.69 15.64
C GLY A 237 5.58 16.78 15.04
N ARG A 238 5.38 15.46 15.13
CA ARG A 238 6.31 14.43 14.63
C ARG A 238 6.16 14.15 13.14
N LEU A 239 5.08 14.63 12.52
CA LEU A 239 4.91 14.62 11.07
C LEU A 239 5.65 15.78 10.38
N ASP A 240 6.29 16.68 11.15
CA ASP A 240 7.15 17.70 10.58
C ASP A 240 8.28 17.09 9.73
N ARG A 241 8.70 17.80 8.70
CA ARG A 241 9.71 17.35 7.73
C ARG A 241 11.04 16.94 8.38
N PHE A 242 11.37 17.52 9.53
CA PHE A 242 12.62 17.25 10.25
C PHE A 242 12.47 16.08 11.23
N GLU A 243 11.27 15.84 11.77
CA GLU A 243 10.99 14.82 12.80
C GLU A 243 10.48 13.48 12.23
N ILE A 244 9.88 13.51 11.03
CA ILE A 244 9.24 12.33 10.44
C ILE A 244 10.21 11.17 10.19
N GLY A 245 11.51 11.44 10.04
CA GLY A 245 12.54 10.40 9.95
C GLY A 245 12.68 9.58 11.24
N ALA A 246 12.72 10.26 12.40
CA ALA A 246 12.77 9.60 13.70
C ALA A 246 11.49 8.81 13.99
N LEU A 247 10.34 9.32 13.56
CA LEU A 247 9.06 8.62 13.62
C LEU A 247 9.06 7.33 12.77
N GLU A 248 9.58 7.38 11.55
CA GLU A 248 9.73 6.20 10.68
C GLU A 248 10.65 5.14 11.33
N GLU A 249 11.75 5.55 11.96
CA GLU A 249 12.66 4.64 12.67
C GLU A 249 11.98 3.98 13.88
N GLU A 250 11.22 4.73 14.69
CA GLU A 250 10.47 4.16 15.80
C GLU A 250 9.46 3.11 15.31
N LEU A 251 8.68 3.44 14.29
CA LEU A 251 7.70 2.52 13.68
C LEU A 251 8.38 1.28 13.10
N TYR A 252 9.59 1.43 12.55
CA TYR A 252 10.40 0.32 12.06
C TYR A 252 10.80 -0.62 13.21
N TRP A 253 11.37 -0.08 14.29
CA TRP A 253 11.80 -0.88 15.45
C TRP A 253 10.63 -1.56 16.16
N LYS A 254 9.46 -0.93 16.18
CA LYS A 254 8.22 -1.53 16.70
C LYS A 254 7.56 -2.52 15.73
N SER A 255 8.14 -2.76 14.55
CA SER A 255 7.55 -3.62 13.49
C SER A 255 6.16 -3.18 13.04
N LYS A 256 5.87 -1.88 13.10
CA LYS A 256 4.57 -1.28 12.74
C LYS A 256 4.58 -0.63 11.35
N LEU A 257 5.77 -0.30 10.83
CA LEU A 257 5.92 0.47 9.59
C LEU A 257 5.34 -0.22 8.34
N ASP A 258 5.24 -1.55 8.34
CA ASP A 258 4.64 -2.31 7.23
C ASP A 258 3.19 -2.74 7.52
N GLN A 259 2.55 -2.19 8.55
CA GLN A 259 1.11 -2.34 8.74
C GLN A 259 0.34 -1.77 7.55
N THR A 260 -0.75 -2.45 7.18
CA THR A 260 -1.50 -2.17 5.96
C THR A 260 -2.86 -1.55 6.28
N PHE A 261 -3.18 -0.49 5.54
CA PHE A 261 -4.36 0.33 5.74
C PHE A 261 -5.14 0.43 4.43
N TRP A 262 -6.46 0.40 4.53
CA TRP A 262 -7.33 0.78 3.43
C TRP A 262 -7.92 2.15 3.70
N ILE A 263 -7.60 3.09 2.84
CA ILE A 263 -7.99 4.50 2.97
C ILE A 263 -8.60 4.89 1.63
N CYS A 264 -9.87 5.30 1.63
CA CYS A 264 -10.63 5.50 0.39
C CYS A 264 -9.97 6.51 -0.56
N LEU A 265 -9.30 7.53 -0.01
CA LEU A 265 -8.49 8.49 -0.77
C LEU A 265 -7.49 7.81 -1.74
N PHE A 266 -6.81 6.77 -1.27
CA PHE A 266 -5.76 6.08 -2.02
C PHE A 266 -6.28 4.87 -2.81
N ALA A 267 -7.25 4.14 -2.23
CA ALA A 267 -7.74 2.88 -2.76
C ALA A 267 -8.75 3.03 -3.91
N VAL A 268 -9.60 4.06 -3.84
CA VAL A 268 -10.55 4.36 -4.92
C VAL A 268 -9.81 4.99 -6.09
N ASN A 269 -10.13 4.56 -7.31
CA ASN A 269 -9.62 5.18 -8.52
C ASN A 269 -10.28 6.55 -8.72
N GLN A 270 -9.62 7.60 -8.26
CA GLN A 270 -10.11 8.98 -8.38
C GLN A 270 -10.33 9.41 -9.84
N HIS A 271 -9.65 8.77 -10.81
CA HIS A 271 -9.88 8.99 -12.24
C HIS A 271 -11.18 8.38 -12.75
N ALA A 272 -11.69 7.33 -12.12
CA ALA A 272 -12.97 6.71 -12.44
C ALA A 272 -14.17 7.40 -11.75
N SER A 273 -13.91 8.35 -10.84
CA SER A 273 -14.93 8.96 -9.99
C SER A 273 -14.99 10.48 -10.14
N ILE A 274 -14.01 11.20 -9.60
CA ILE A 274 -14.13 12.64 -9.38
C ILE A 274 -13.19 13.51 -10.24
N CYS A 275 -12.19 12.92 -10.91
CA CYS A 275 -11.23 13.73 -11.67
C CYS A 275 -11.90 14.46 -12.87
N GLY A 276 -11.29 15.54 -13.34
CA GLY A 276 -11.73 16.29 -14.52
C GLY A 276 -12.85 17.31 -14.30
N ARG A 277 -13.66 17.16 -13.23
CA ARG A 277 -14.64 18.18 -12.82
C ARG A 277 -14.26 18.81 -11.49
N ILE A 278 -14.11 20.12 -11.47
CA ILE A 278 -13.90 20.95 -10.28
C ILE A 278 -15.14 21.81 -10.07
N LEU A 279 -15.71 21.81 -8.87
CA LEU A 279 -16.86 22.67 -8.57
C LEU A 279 -16.40 24.13 -8.35
N PRO A 280 -17.23 25.14 -8.67
CA PRO A 280 -16.85 26.55 -8.52
C PRO A 280 -16.33 26.94 -7.12
N GLN A 281 -16.86 26.29 -6.09
CA GLN A 281 -16.48 26.50 -4.69
C GLN A 281 -15.23 25.74 -4.24
N GLU A 282 -14.68 24.85 -5.06
CA GLU A 282 -13.45 24.11 -4.73
C GLU A 282 -12.23 24.99 -5.02
N CYS A 283 -11.84 25.81 -4.05
CA CYS A 283 -10.60 26.59 -4.09
C CYS A 283 -9.60 26.07 -3.07
N ASP A 284 -8.33 26.06 -3.46
CA ASP A 284 -7.22 25.76 -2.57
C ASP A 284 -7.17 26.78 -1.41
N PRO A 285 -7.12 26.34 -0.14
CA PRO A 285 -7.23 27.24 1.02
C PRO A 285 -5.99 28.11 1.25
N VAL A 286 -4.86 27.82 0.59
CA VAL A 286 -3.61 28.58 0.75
C VAL A 286 -3.43 29.60 -0.37
N THR A 287 -3.64 29.19 -1.59
CA THR A 287 -3.42 29.99 -2.80
C THR A 287 -4.68 30.71 -3.26
N GLY A 288 -5.86 30.30 -2.80
CA GLY A 288 -7.15 30.83 -3.23
C GLY A 288 -7.51 30.46 -4.68
N ARG A 289 -6.75 29.58 -5.33
CA ARG A 289 -6.94 29.20 -6.73
C ARG A 289 -7.68 27.87 -6.82
N GLN A 290 -8.47 27.71 -7.88
CA GLN A 290 -9.04 26.40 -8.18
C GLN A 290 -7.94 25.43 -8.63
N PRO A 291 -8.00 24.15 -8.21
CA PRO A 291 -7.11 23.13 -8.72
C PRO A 291 -7.35 22.91 -10.22
N LEU A 292 -6.30 22.49 -10.94
CA LEU A 292 -6.42 22.21 -12.37
C LEU A 292 -7.25 20.95 -12.59
N PRO A 293 -8.24 20.97 -13.51
CA PRO A 293 -9.00 19.77 -13.86
C PRO A 293 -8.09 18.74 -14.52
N CYS A 294 -8.26 17.47 -14.15
CA CYS A 294 -7.52 16.37 -14.78
C CYS A 294 -7.99 16.14 -16.21
N THR A 295 -7.05 16.00 -17.14
CA THR A 295 -7.30 15.84 -18.58
C THR A 295 -7.13 14.40 -19.09
N CYS A 296 -7.14 13.40 -18.21
CA CYS A 296 -6.89 12.00 -18.61
C CYS A 296 -7.99 11.38 -19.48
N GLY A 297 -9.17 12.00 -19.58
CA GLY A 297 -10.29 11.46 -20.36
C GLY A 297 -10.85 10.14 -19.82
N PHE A 298 -10.46 9.73 -18.62
CA PHE A 298 -10.87 8.45 -18.04
C PHE A 298 -12.38 8.45 -17.76
N GLU A 299 -13.05 7.38 -18.18
CA GLU A 299 -14.50 7.21 -18.07
C GLU A 299 -14.97 7.29 -16.60
N LYS A 300 -16.11 7.96 -16.38
CA LYS A 300 -16.70 8.10 -15.05
C LYS A 300 -17.80 7.07 -14.84
N PHE A 301 -17.72 6.34 -13.74
CA PHE A 301 -18.71 5.33 -13.39
C PHE A 301 -19.51 5.79 -12.17
N GLY A 302 -20.74 6.25 -12.43
CA GLY A 302 -21.74 6.50 -11.40
C GLY A 302 -22.48 5.22 -11.00
N SER A 303 -23.31 5.30 -9.97
CA SER A 303 -24.01 4.14 -9.40
C SER A 303 -24.92 3.39 -10.39
N GLN A 304 -25.29 4.02 -11.51
CA GLN A 304 -26.16 3.47 -12.56
C GLN A 304 -25.45 3.38 -13.93
N THR A 305 -24.12 3.53 -13.99
CA THR A 305 -23.38 3.37 -15.25
C THR A 305 -23.25 1.87 -15.60
N PRO A 306 -23.62 1.41 -16.81
CA PRO A 306 -23.44 0.02 -17.22
C PRO A 306 -21.98 -0.47 -17.18
N PRO A 307 -21.74 -1.80 -17.09
CA PRO A 307 -22.74 -2.86 -16.92
C PRO A 307 -23.36 -2.84 -15.52
N LEU A 308 -24.63 -3.21 -15.44
CA LEU A 308 -25.41 -3.24 -14.19
C LEU A 308 -25.58 -4.67 -13.69
N ARG A 309 -25.55 -4.83 -12.37
CA ARG A 309 -26.02 -6.03 -11.69
C ARG A 309 -27.55 -6.13 -11.79
N HIS A 310 -28.11 -7.29 -11.49
CA HIS A 310 -29.57 -7.55 -11.54
C HIS A 310 -30.42 -6.58 -10.70
N ASP A 311 -29.84 -5.95 -9.67
CA ASP A 311 -30.48 -4.94 -8.82
C ASP A 311 -30.28 -3.50 -9.31
N GLY A 312 -29.73 -3.31 -10.51
CA GLY A 312 -29.53 -2.00 -11.15
C GLY A 312 -28.25 -1.28 -10.71
N GLN A 313 -27.42 -1.89 -9.86
CA GLN A 313 -26.17 -1.27 -9.41
C GLN A 313 -25.04 -1.43 -10.43
N SER A 314 -24.29 -0.35 -10.67
CA SER A 314 -23.13 -0.37 -11.55
C SER A 314 -22.04 -1.31 -11.04
N ILE A 315 -21.60 -2.22 -11.90
CA ILE A 315 -20.43 -3.09 -11.64
C ILE A 315 -19.14 -2.26 -11.67
N SER A 316 -19.06 -1.22 -12.50
CA SER A 316 -17.85 -0.40 -12.67
C SER A 316 -17.66 0.68 -11.60
N CYS A 317 -18.75 1.14 -10.96
CA CYS A 317 -18.68 2.13 -9.88
C CYS A 317 -17.95 1.54 -8.67
N GLU A 318 -16.94 2.21 -8.11
CA GLU A 318 -16.21 1.68 -6.94
C GLU A 318 -16.86 2.10 -5.61
N VAL A 319 -17.57 3.23 -5.59
CA VAL A 319 -18.12 3.81 -4.36
C VAL A 319 -19.42 3.14 -3.87
N ASN A 320 -20.04 2.27 -4.68
CA ASN A 320 -21.20 1.47 -4.26
C ASN A 320 -20.82 0.07 -3.74
N LYS A 321 -19.52 -0.20 -3.55
CA LYS A 321 -18.99 -1.52 -3.19
C LYS A 321 -18.44 -1.61 -1.77
N PHE A 322 -18.56 -0.55 -0.97
CA PHE A 322 -17.84 -0.47 0.30
C PHE A 322 -18.29 -1.56 1.28
N ASP A 323 -19.60 -1.85 1.35
CA ASP A 323 -20.12 -2.89 2.25
C ASP A 323 -19.57 -4.28 1.92
N ASP A 324 -19.64 -4.64 0.64
CA ASP A 324 -19.13 -5.89 0.09
C ASP A 324 -17.60 -5.96 0.18
N MET A 325 -16.90 -4.84 -0.03
CA MET A 325 -15.46 -4.74 0.10
C MET A 325 -15.00 -4.96 1.54
N MET A 326 -15.68 -4.37 2.52
CA MET A 326 -15.41 -4.64 3.94
C MET A 326 -15.64 -6.11 4.29
N ALA A 327 -16.74 -6.71 3.81
CA ALA A 327 -17.03 -8.12 4.03
C ALA A 327 -15.99 -9.04 3.38
N CYS A 328 -15.55 -8.71 2.16
CA CYS A 328 -14.50 -9.42 1.45
C CYS A 328 -13.16 -9.38 2.19
N ILE A 329 -12.75 -8.20 2.69
CA ILE A 329 -11.52 -8.08 3.48
C ILE A 329 -11.66 -8.87 4.78
N ALA A 330 -12.76 -8.73 5.53
CA ALA A 330 -12.97 -9.42 6.80
C ALA A 330 -12.89 -10.96 6.64
N ALA A 331 -13.38 -11.46 5.51
CA ALA A 331 -13.29 -12.87 5.16
C ALA A 331 -11.86 -13.32 4.76
N THR A 332 -11.05 -12.41 4.23
CA THR A 332 -9.67 -12.69 3.80
C THR A 332 -8.65 -12.54 4.93
N GLU A 333 -8.87 -11.54 5.79
CA GLU A 333 -8.00 -11.08 6.88
C GLU A 333 -8.77 -11.13 8.22
N PRO A 334 -8.67 -12.24 8.98
CA PRO A 334 -9.41 -12.43 10.23
C PRO A 334 -9.12 -11.38 11.32
N GLY A 335 -8.02 -10.64 11.20
CA GLY A 335 -7.62 -9.58 12.12
C GLY A 335 -8.05 -8.18 11.70
N LEU A 336 -8.92 -8.04 10.69
CA LEU A 336 -9.35 -6.73 10.21
C LEU A 336 -9.98 -5.90 11.33
N ALA A 337 -9.46 -4.70 11.54
CA ALA A 337 -10.03 -3.68 12.41
C ALA A 337 -10.55 -2.48 11.61
N GLN A 338 -11.38 -1.65 12.23
CA GLN A 338 -11.75 -0.34 11.72
C GLN A 338 -11.17 0.76 12.61
N LEU A 339 -10.52 1.73 11.98
CA LEU A 339 -10.10 2.98 12.59
C LEU A 339 -11.05 4.10 12.18
N LEU A 340 -11.63 4.79 13.15
CA LEU A 340 -12.38 6.02 12.97
C LEU A 340 -11.43 7.21 13.25
N ALA A 341 -10.96 7.85 12.18
CA ALA A 341 -10.13 9.06 12.28
C ALA A 341 -11.05 10.29 12.43
N VAL A 342 -11.41 10.60 13.68
CA VAL A 342 -12.41 11.63 14.01
C VAL A 342 -11.81 13.00 13.84
N ASP A 343 -12.43 13.83 12.99
CA ASP A 343 -12.05 15.23 12.83
C ASP A 343 -12.46 16.08 14.04
N LYS A 344 -11.79 17.23 14.23
CA LYS A 344 -12.04 18.17 15.35
C LYS A 344 -13.52 18.57 15.47
N ASP A 345 -14.20 18.68 14.33
CA ASP A 345 -15.59 19.13 14.26
C ASP A 345 -16.59 17.96 14.31
N PHE A 346 -16.13 16.72 14.51
CA PHE A 346 -16.95 15.50 14.54
C PHE A 346 -17.79 15.32 13.25
N THR A 347 -17.34 15.91 12.14
CA THR A 347 -18.00 15.89 10.83
C THR A 347 -18.19 14.47 10.32
N ILE A 348 -17.27 13.56 10.66
CA ILE A 348 -17.36 12.14 10.33
C ILE A 348 -18.73 11.53 10.68
N PHE A 349 -19.32 11.90 11.81
CA PHE A 349 -20.63 11.38 12.26
C PHE A 349 -21.83 12.00 11.53
N ARG A 350 -21.60 13.07 10.74
CA ARG A 350 -22.61 13.74 9.91
C ARG A 350 -22.56 13.28 8.45
N ARG A 351 -21.56 12.47 8.08
CA ARG A 351 -21.38 11.97 6.71
C ARG A 351 -22.06 10.60 6.58
N ALA A 352 -23.11 10.52 5.76
CA ALA A 352 -23.87 9.29 5.55
C ALA A 352 -22.98 8.08 5.20
N TRP A 353 -21.99 8.29 4.32
CA TRP A 353 -21.02 7.23 3.97
C TRP A 353 -20.20 6.74 5.17
N CYS A 354 -19.70 7.64 6.01
CA CYS A 354 -18.92 7.24 7.20
C CYS A 354 -19.79 6.49 8.21
N VAL A 355 -21.05 6.91 8.40
CA VAL A 355 -22.00 6.20 9.27
C VAL A 355 -22.34 4.80 8.72
N ALA A 356 -22.50 4.67 7.40
CA ALA A 356 -22.69 3.38 6.76
C ALA A 356 -21.48 2.45 6.97
N GLU A 357 -20.25 2.95 6.82
CA GLU A 357 -19.03 2.18 7.11
C GLU A 357 -18.94 1.76 8.59
N MET A 358 -19.32 2.63 9.53
CA MET A 358 -19.38 2.27 10.97
C MET A 358 -20.40 1.16 11.23
N HIS A 359 -21.59 1.26 10.63
CA HIS A 359 -22.65 0.26 10.76
C HIS A 359 -22.22 -1.09 10.15
N GLN A 360 -21.54 -1.06 8.99
CA GLN A 360 -21.05 -2.26 8.36
C GLN A 360 -19.97 -2.94 9.20
N ALA A 361 -19.01 -2.19 9.74
CA ALA A 361 -17.99 -2.74 10.65
C ALA A 361 -18.63 -3.38 11.89
N TYR A 362 -19.63 -2.73 12.48
CA TYR A 362 -20.41 -3.27 13.59
C TYR A 362 -21.11 -4.58 13.22
N SER A 363 -21.75 -4.63 12.06
CA SER A 363 -22.45 -5.81 11.55
C SER A 363 -21.50 -6.99 11.30
N LEU A 364 -20.28 -6.70 10.85
CA LEU A 364 -19.20 -7.67 10.66
C LEU A 364 -18.45 -8.01 11.97
N ARG A 365 -18.80 -7.37 13.09
CA ARG A 365 -18.15 -7.50 14.41
C ARG A 365 -16.64 -7.21 14.39
N LEU A 366 -16.24 -6.24 13.56
CA LEU A 366 -14.84 -5.80 13.52
C LEU A 366 -14.51 -5.03 14.81
N PRO A 367 -13.30 -5.16 15.37
CA PRO A 367 -12.81 -4.22 16.37
C PRO A 367 -12.83 -2.80 15.81
N GLN A 368 -13.48 -1.87 16.51
CA GLN A 368 -13.55 -0.47 16.13
C GLN A 368 -12.75 0.37 17.13
N LYS A 369 -11.77 1.14 16.64
CA LYS A 369 -11.01 2.10 17.44
C LYS A 369 -11.32 3.51 16.96
N MET A 370 -11.61 4.40 17.89
CA MET A 370 -11.82 5.81 17.61
C MET A 370 -10.59 6.58 18.06
N LEU A 371 -10.00 7.36 17.15
CA LEU A 371 -8.92 8.27 17.49
C LEU A 371 -9.42 9.70 17.29
N VAL A 372 -9.33 10.46 18.38
CA VAL A 372 -9.79 11.84 18.47
C VAL A 372 -8.60 12.78 18.58
N PHE A 373 -8.84 14.04 18.23
CA PHE A 373 -7.97 15.13 18.61
C PHE A 373 -8.26 15.49 20.07
N SER A 374 -7.25 15.45 20.94
CA SER A 374 -7.32 16.11 22.25
C SER A 374 -6.50 17.39 22.17
N GLU A 375 -7.00 18.48 22.74
CA GLU A 375 -6.28 19.77 22.89
C GLU A 375 -5.75 19.94 24.32
#